data_AF-A0A5J5G472-F1
#
_entry.id   AF-A0A5J5G472-F1
#
_cell.length_a   1.000
_cell.length_b   1.000
_cell.length_c   1.000
_cell.angle_alpha   90.00
_cell.angle_beta   90.00
_cell.angle_gamma   90.00
#
_symmetry.space_group_name_H-M   'P 1'
#
loop_
_entity.id
_entity.type
_entity.pdbx_description
1 polymer ?
#
loop_
_entity_poly.entity_id
_entity_poly.type
_entity_poly.pdbx_seq_one_letter_code
_entity_poly.pdbx_strand_id
1 'polypeptide(L)'
;MKWVLKWLFAILYHPIMWVLMLIAFIMPFMIYGDVKRIWNYEVPTDNFNAVLLAFIGLWLFLALRNPFLGRLYRRIPVLLPAMQMAFYTSVGLSLAIALLNGWADDGSYSKSLAAGLAAGAFVAVRLLMSLLFWKNPVMPQAASGRGGEGRD
;
A
#
# COMPACT_ATOMS: atom_id res chain seq x y z
N MET A 1 -0.48 -19.50 32.15
CA MET A 1 0.27 -18.30 31.68
C MET A 1 0.14 -18.01 30.19
N LYS A 2 0.31 -19.00 29.28
CA LYS A 2 0.21 -18.79 27.81
C LYS A 2 -1.16 -18.26 27.31
N TRP A 3 -2.23 -18.51 28.06
CA TRP A 3 -3.59 -18.11 27.67
C TRP A 3 -3.87 -16.63 27.95
N VAL A 4 -3.51 -16.14 29.13
CA VAL A 4 -3.63 -14.72 29.51
C VAL A 4 -2.79 -13.83 28.60
N LEU A 5 -1.56 -14.25 28.27
CA LEU A 5 -0.68 -13.50 27.37
C LEU A 5 -1.28 -13.36 25.96
N LYS A 6 -1.94 -14.40 25.43
CA LYS A 6 -2.63 -14.34 24.13
C LYS A 6 -3.77 -13.32 24.12
N TRP A 7 -4.55 -13.25 25.20
CA TRP A 7 -5.67 -12.31 25.31
C TRP A 7 -5.22 -10.87 25.48
N LEU A 8 -4.20 -10.63 26.31
CA LEU A 8 -3.57 -9.32 26.45
C LEU A 8 -3.04 -8.81 25.10
N PHE A 9 -2.37 -9.68 24.35
CA PHE A 9 -1.89 -9.35 23.01
C PHE A 9 -3.04 -9.03 22.05
N ALA A 10 -4.14 -9.80 22.10
CA ALA A 10 -5.31 -9.60 21.23
C ALA A 10 -5.99 -8.25 21.46
N ILE A 11 -6.16 -7.88 22.74
CA ILE A 11 -6.83 -6.65 23.16
C ILE A 11 -6.03 -5.42 22.72
N LEU A 12 -4.70 -5.47 22.81
CA LEU A 12 -3.84 -4.37 22.34
C LEU A 12 -3.76 -4.32 20.81
N TYR A 13 -3.67 -5.48 20.17
CA TYR A 13 -3.39 -5.60 18.74
C TYR A 13 -4.58 -5.22 17.85
N HIS A 14 -5.81 -5.63 18.18
CA HIS A 14 -6.99 -5.34 17.36
C HIS A 14 -7.30 -3.83 17.18
N PRO A 15 -7.28 -2.98 18.21
CA PRO A 15 -7.51 -1.54 18.02
C PRO A 15 -6.38 -0.89 17.21
N ILE A 16 -5.12 -1.27 17.46
CA ILE A 16 -3.99 -0.80 16.65
C ILE A 16 -4.18 -1.16 15.18
N MET A 17 -4.67 -2.37 14.89
CA MET A 17 -4.94 -2.81 13.53
C MET A 17 -5.99 -1.99 12.82
N TRP A 18 -7.09 -1.67 13.50
CA TRP A 18 -8.12 -0.80 12.95
C TRP A 18 -7.58 0.58 12.61
N VAL A 19 -6.77 1.16 13.51
CA VAL A 19 -6.11 2.45 13.28
C VAL A 19 -5.16 2.37 12.08
N LEU A 20 -4.31 1.35 12.00
CA LEU A 20 -3.38 1.19 10.88
C LEU A 20 -4.10 0.97 9.55
N MET A 21 -5.24 0.26 9.56
CA MET A 21 -6.09 0.12 8.39
C MET A 21 -6.56 1.48 7.89
N LEU A 22 -7.12 2.28 8.79
CA LEU A 22 -7.65 3.59 8.47
C LEU A 22 -6.54 4.52 7.96
N ILE A 23 -5.39 4.52 8.61
CA ILE A 23 -4.20 5.27 8.16
C ILE A 23 -3.78 4.80 6.76
N ALA A 24 -3.69 3.50 6.51
CA ALA A 24 -3.28 2.98 5.21
C ALA A 24 -4.22 3.41 4.07
N PHE A 25 -5.53 3.56 4.32
CA PHE A 25 -6.48 4.09 3.34
C PHE A 25 -6.36 5.60 3.14
N ILE A 26 -6.03 6.36 4.19
CA ILE A 26 -5.87 7.82 4.12
C ILE A 26 -4.51 8.20 3.53
N MET A 27 -3.49 7.34 3.69
CA MET A 27 -2.11 7.62 3.31
C MET A 27 -1.92 8.08 1.85
N PRO A 28 -2.53 7.45 0.82
CA PRO A 28 -2.40 7.93 -0.56
C PRO A 28 -2.83 9.39 -0.72
N PHE A 29 -3.87 9.81 0.00
CA PHE A 29 -4.39 11.17 -0.07
C PHE A 29 -3.46 12.18 0.62
N MET A 30 -2.85 11.79 1.75
CA MET A 30 -1.83 12.61 2.42
C MET A 30 -0.62 12.84 1.50
N ILE A 31 -0.07 11.75 0.95
CA ILE A 31 1.10 11.82 0.07
C ILE A 31 0.77 12.58 -1.22
N TYR A 32 -0.44 12.41 -1.78
CA TYR A 32 -0.88 13.21 -2.93
C TYR A 32 -0.94 14.71 -2.61
N GLY A 33 -1.37 15.08 -1.39
CA GLY A 33 -1.32 16.46 -0.91
C GLY A 33 0.09 17.04 -0.94
N ASP A 34 1.08 16.27 -0.52
CA ASP A 34 2.49 16.67 -0.54
C ASP A 34 3.03 16.79 -1.97
N VAL A 35 2.73 15.84 -2.86
CA VAL A 35 3.05 15.94 -4.30
C VAL A 35 2.51 17.24 -4.88
N LYS A 36 1.25 17.57 -4.60
CA LYS A 36 0.61 18.81 -5.05
C LYS A 36 1.27 20.04 -4.45
N ARG A 37 1.71 19.99 -3.19
CA ARG A 37 2.42 21.07 -2.52
C ARG A 37 3.78 21.33 -3.18
N ILE A 38 4.59 20.30 -3.37
CA ILE A 38 5.90 20.43 -4.04
C ILE A 38 5.72 20.99 -5.45
N TRP A 39 4.70 20.50 -6.18
CA TRP A 39 4.45 20.95 -7.54
C TRP A 39 4.07 22.44 -7.64
N ASN A 40 3.20 22.92 -6.74
CA ASN A 40 2.67 24.28 -6.81
C ASN A 40 3.59 25.32 -6.17
N TYR A 41 4.27 24.94 -5.08
CA TYR A 41 5.06 25.87 -4.29
C TYR A 41 6.56 25.69 -4.48
N GLU A 42 6.99 24.63 -5.17
CA GLU A 42 8.41 24.31 -5.42
C GLU A 42 9.21 24.16 -4.12
N VAL A 43 8.52 23.91 -3.01
CA VAL A 43 9.12 23.72 -1.69
C VAL A 43 9.20 22.22 -1.40
N PRO A 44 10.39 21.70 -1.06
CA PRO A 44 10.59 20.31 -0.66
C PRO A 44 9.79 20.01 0.62
N THR A 45 9.31 18.79 0.75
CA THR A 45 8.55 18.35 1.94
C THR A 45 9.23 17.20 2.65
N ASP A 46 9.12 17.17 3.97
CA ASP A 46 9.69 16.10 4.79
C ASP A 46 9.17 14.72 4.39
N ASN A 47 10.08 13.74 4.32
CA ASN A 47 9.76 12.36 3.95
C ASN A 47 9.18 11.51 5.10
N PHE A 48 8.50 12.13 6.07
CA PHE A 48 7.89 11.42 7.21
C PHE A 48 6.93 10.31 6.75
N ASN A 49 6.23 10.53 5.63
CA ASN A 49 5.34 9.55 5.02
C ASN A 49 6.05 8.24 4.65
N ALA A 50 7.33 8.27 4.27
CA ALA A 50 8.08 7.07 3.92
C ALA A 50 8.32 6.16 5.14
N VAL A 51 8.57 6.77 6.32
CA VAL A 51 8.73 6.03 7.58
C VAL A 51 7.40 5.40 7.99
N LEU A 52 6.31 6.16 7.91
CA LEU A 52 4.98 5.67 8.23
C LEU A 52 4.55 4.54 7.28
N LEU A 53 4.86 4.68 5.99
CA LEU A 53 4.64 3.65 4.97
C LEU A 53 5.43 2.37 5.27
N ALA A 54 6.71 2.48 5.66
CA ALA A 54 7.51 1.31 6.07
C ALA A 54 6.90 0.60 7.29
N PHE A 55 6.41 1.36 8.27
CA PHE A 55 5.76 0.80 9.46
C PHE A 55 4.45 0.07 9.11
N ILE A 56 3.62 0.65 8.24
CA ILE A 56 2.41 0.01 7.71
C ILE A 56 2.75 -1.25 6.92
N GLY A 57 3.80 -1.22 6.10
CA GLY A 57 4.25 -2.37 5.31
C GLY A 57 4.70 -3.54 6.18
N LEU A 58 5.47 -3.27 7.24
CA LEU A 58 5.87 -4.27 8.23
C LEU A 58 4.64 -4.91 8.89
N TRP A 59 3.66 -4.08 9.23
CA TRP A 59 2.41 -4.52 9.84
C TRP A 59 1.56 -5.39 8.92
N LEU A 60 1.41 -4.98 7.66
CA LEU A 60 0.70 -5.75 6.65
C LEU A 60 1.39 -7.11 6.43
N PHE A 61 2.72 -7.12 6.40
CA PHE A 61 3.51 -8.34 6.30
C PHE A 61 3.29 -9.28 7.50
N LEU A 62 3.33 -8.76 8.72
CA LEU A 62 3.04 -9.54 9.94
C LEU A 62 1.62 -10.12 9.90
N ALA A 63 0.63 -9.32 9.46
CA ALA A 63 -0.74 -9.74 9.32
C ALA A 63 -0.94 -10.88 8.31
N LEU A 64 -0.21 -10.85 7.19
CA LEU A 64 -0.24 -11.92 6.19
C LEU A 64 0.44 -13.20 6.69
N ARG A 65 1.53 -13.07 7.44
CA ARG A 65 2.33 -14.21 7.89
C ARG A 65 1.72 -14.97 9.06
N ASN A 66 0.99 -14.30 9.96
CA ASN A 66 0.46 -14.92 11.16
C ASN A 66 -1.07 -15.16 11.07
N PRO A 67 -1.56 -16.41 11.21
CA PRO A 67 -2.98 -16.74 11.12
C PRO A 67 -3.89 -16.04 12.15
N PHE A 68 -3.34 -15.69 13.32
CA PHE A 68 -4.07 -14.98 14.36
C PHE A 68 -4.31 -13.51 13.98
N LEU A 69 -3.28 -12.89 13.40
CA LEU A 69 -3.23 -11.51 12.96
C LEU A 69 -4.05 -11.29 11.67
N GLY A 70 -4.02 -12.27 10.77
CA GLY A 70 -4.78 -12.31 9.53
C GLY A 70 -6.28 -12.55 9.69
N ARG A 71 -6.78 -12.78 10.91
CA ARG A 71 -8.17 -13.18 11.14
C ARG A 71 -9.18 -12.13 10.68
N LEU A 72 -8.88 -10.84 10.86
CA LEU A 72 -9.72 -9.74 10.38
C LEU A 72 -9.77 -9.72 8.85
N TYR A 73 -8.63 -9.89 8.19
CA TYR A 73 -8.50 -9.93 6.73
C TYR A 73 -9.24 -11.11 6.08
N ARG A 74 -9.26 -12.27 6.75
CA ARG A 74 -9.99 -13.44 6.25
C ARG A 74 -11.51 -13.29 6.39
N ARG A 75 -11.97 -12.42 7.29
CA ARG A 75 -13.41 -12.19 7.50
C ARG A 75 -14.01 -11.30 6.42
N ILE A 76 -13.22 -10.38 5.87
CA ILE A 76 -13.62 -9.49 4.78
C ILE A 76 -12.64 -9.70 3.62
N PRO A 77 -12.93 -10.61 2.67
CA PRO A 77 -11.97 -11.02 1.63
C PRO A 77 -11.54 -9.86 0.70
N VAL A 78 -12.35 -8.80 0.60
CA VAL A 78 -12.04 -7.59 -0.17
C VAL A 78 -11.03 -6.68 0.55
N LEU A 79 -10.91 -6.79 1.87
CA LEU A 79 -10.12 -5.87 2.68
C LEU A 79 -8.62 -6.00 2.41
N LEU A 80 -8.15 -7.22 2.24
CA LEU A 80 -6.74 -7.53 1.98
C LEU A 80 -6.26 -6.97 0.63
N PRO A 81 -6.93 -7.23 -0.52
CA PRO A 81 -6.56 -6.60 -1.78
C PRO A 81 -6.76 -5.08 -1.76
N ALA A 82 -7.76 -4.55 -1.05
CA ALA A 82 -7.94 -3.10 -0.91
C ALA A 82 -6.79 -2.44 -0.15
N MET A 83 -6.33 -3.04 0.95
CA MET A 83 -5.15 -2.57 1.68
C MET A 83 -3.87 -2.65 0.86
N GLN A 84 -3.68 -3.73 0.11
CA GLN A 84 -2.55 -3.85 -0.82
C GLN A 84 -2.60 -2.76 -1.90
N MET A 85 -3.77 -2.49 -2.48
CA MET A 85 -3.95 -1.40 -3.44
C MET A 85 -3.59 -0.03 -2.85
N ALA A 86 -4.06 0.28 -1.64
CA ALA A 86 -3.73 1.53 -0.97
C ALA A 86 -2.23 1.63 -0.66
N PHE A 87 -1.63 0.54 -0.19
CA PHE A 87 -0.21 0.46 0.12
C PHE A 87 0.66 0.69 -1.13
N TYR A 88 0.43 -0.04 -2.23
CA TYR A 88 1.22 0.12 -3.46
C TYR A 88 1.04 1.50 -4.10
N THR A 89 -0.16 2.06 -4.04
CA THR A 89 -0.41 3.44 -4.52
C THR A 89 0.44 4.44 -3.70
N SER A 90 0.49 4.24 -2.38
CA SER A 90 1.30 5.07 -1.50
C SER A 90 2.81 4.94 -1.77
N VAL A 91 3.30 3.72 -2.06
CA VAL A 91 4.70 3.49 -2.49
C VAL A 91 5.01 4.27 -3.77
N GLY A 92 4.15 4.19 -4.78
CA GLY A 92 4.33 4.92 -6.04
C GLY A 92 4.38 6.43 -5.83
N LEU A 93 3.47 6.97 -5.01
CA LEU A 93 3.45 8.40 -4.68
C LEU A 93 4.66 8.81 -3.82
N SER A 94 5.11 7.98 -2.89
CA SER A 94 6.30 8.26 -2.06
C SER A 94 7.57 8.32 -2.90
N LEU A 95 7.71 7.46 -3.92
CA LEU A 95 8.81 7.53 -4.89
C LEU A 95 8.73 8.82 -5.73
N ALA A 96 7.53 9.22 -6.13
CA ALA A 96 7.32 10.48 -6.84
C ALA A 96 7.74 11.69 -5.98
N ILE A 97 7.42 11.70 -4.68
CA ILE A 97 7.90 12.73 -3.75
C ILE A 97 9.43 12.74 -3.68
N ALA A 98 10.08 11.59 -3.53
CA ALA A 98 11.54 11.54 -3.45
C ALA A 98 12.22 12.16 -4.68
N LEU A 99 11.68 11.92 -5.87
CA LEU A 99 12.16 12.49 -7.13
C LEU A 99 11.87 14.00 -7.23
N LEU A 100 10.68 14.43 -6.81
CA LEU A 100 10.31 15.85 -6.81
C LEU A 100 11.10 16.66 -5.78
N ASN A 101 11.35 16.08 -4.60
CA ASN A 101 12.22 16.69 -3.58
C ASN A 101 13.65 16.83 -4.11
N GLY A 102 14.21 15.79 -4.76
CA GLY A 102 15.54 15.91 -5.36
C GLY A 102 15.64 17.04 -6.38
N TRP A 103 14.56 17.31 -7.12
CA TRP A 103 14.47 18.48 -7.98
C TRP A 103 14.37 19.80 -7.21
N ALA A 104 13.50 19.87 -6.20
CA ALA A 104 13.21 21.08 -5.43
C ALA A 104 14.35 21.50 -4.48
N ASP A 105 15.09 20.54 -3.91
CA ASP A 105 16.21 20.80 -2.98
C ASP A 105 17.47 21.29 -3.72
N ASP A 106 17.92 20.53 -4.73
CA ASP A 106 19.25 20.71 -5.31
C ASP A 106 19.23 21.21 -6.76
N GLY A 107 18.04 21.38 -7.36
CA GLY A 107 17.92 21.68 -8.80
C GLY A 107 18.53 20.59 -9.68
N SER A 108 18.61 19.36 -9.18
CA SER A 108 19.35 18.25 -9.78
C SER A 108 18.98 17.95 -11.25
N TYR A 109 17.75 18.27 -11.65
CA TYR A 109 17.25 18.10 -13.02
C TYR A 109 16.28 19.24 -13.42
N SER A 110 15.81 19.25 -14.66
CA SER A 110 14.76 20.20 -15.08
C SER A 110 13.37 19.80 -14.54
N LYS A 111 12.49 20.79 -14.32
CA LYS A 111 11.12 20.57 -13.80
C LYS A 111 10.32 19.57 -14.64
N SER A 112 10.47 19.61 -15.96
CA SER A 112 9.81 18.66 -16.88
C SER A 112 10.34 17.23 -16.74
N LEU A 113 11.65 17.08 -16.54
CA LEU A 113 12.27 15.77 -16.32
C LEU A 113 11.86 15.20 -14.96
N ALA A 114 11.82 16.02 -13.91
CA ALA A 114 11.33 15.63 -12.59
C ALA A 114 9.87 15.17 -12.64
N ALA A 115 9.01 15.90 -13.35
CA ALA A 115 7.61 15.50 -13.57
C ALA A 115 7.51 14.17 -14.32
N GLY A 116 8.32 14.00 -15.38
CA GLY A 116 8.37 12.77 -16.16
C GLY A 116 8.83 11.57 -15.35
N LEU A 117 9.87 11.73 -14.52
CA LEU A 117 10.36 10.68 -13.62
C LEU A 117 9.33 10.34 -12.53
N ALA A 118 8.69 11.34 -11.93
CA ALA A 118 7.67 11.14 -10.90
C ALA A 118 6.45 10.39 -11.46
N ALA A 119 5.94 10.81 -12.63
CA ALA A 119 4.85 10.12 -13.32
C ALA A 119 5.27 8.71 -13.76
N GLY A 120 6.48 8.56 -14.31
CA GLY A 120 7.07 7.29 -14.70
C GLY A 120 7.19 6.32 -13.53
N ALA A 121 7.64 6.78 -12.37
CA ALA A 121 7.75 5.97 -11.14
C ALA A 121 6.37 5.50 -10.66
N PHE A 122 5.36 6.37 -10.66
CA PHE A 122 3.99 5.99 -10.31
C PHE A 122 3.43 4.92 -11.28
N VAL A 123 3.61 5.12 -12.59
CA VAL A 123 3.19 4.15 -13.62
C VAL A 123 3.95 2.83 -13.48
N ALA A 124 5.25 2.87 -13.25
CA ALA A 124 6.08 1.67 -13.07
C ALA A 124 5.60 0.83 -11.88
N VAL A 125 5.30 1.46 -10.73
CA VAL A 125 4.74 0.76 -9.57
C VAL A 125 3.36 0.17 -9.89
N ARG A 126 2.51 0.91 -10.62
CA ARG A 126 1.21 0.40 -11.08
C ARG A 126 1.33 -0.81 -12.01
N LEU A 127 2.28 -0.79 -12.93
CA LEU A 127 2.53 -1.91 -13.85
C LEU A 127 3.11 -3.12 -13.11
N LEU A 128 4.08 -2.91 -12.21
CA LEU A 128 4.62 -3.96 -11.35
C LEU A 128 3.52 -4.63 -10.53
N MET A 129 2.61 -3.85 -9.99
CA MET A 129 1.44 -4.35 -9.28
C MET A 129 0.53 -5.19 -10.19
N SER A 130 0.21 -4.70 -11.39
CA SER A 130 -0.58 -5.45 -12.37
C SER A 130 0.07 -6.78 -12.74
N LEU A 131 1.39 -6.79 -12.93
CA LEU A 131 2.17 -8.01 -13.18
C LEU A 131 2.16 -8.97 -11.98
N LEU A 132 2.25 -8.42 -10.76
CA LEU A 132 2.22 -9.20 -9.53
C LEU A 132 0.88 -9.94 -9.37
N PHE A 133 -0.25 -9.26 -9.62
CA PHE A 133 -1.58 -9.85 -9.54
C PHE A 133 -1.89 -10.78 -10.72
N TRP A 134 -1.30 -10.54 -11.89
CA TRP A 134 -1.38 -11.48 -13.00
C TRP A 134 -0.69 -12.81 -12.66
N LYS A 135 0.50 -12.76 -12.05
CA LYS A 135 1.25 -13.95 -11.63
C LYS A 135 0.65 -14.65 -10.41
N ASN A 136 0.06 -13.89 -9.48
CA ASN A 136 -0.53 -14.40 -8.24
C ASN A 136 -1.97 -13.86 -8.07
N PRO A 137 -2.96 -14.44 -8.76
CA PRO A 137 -4.34 -13.98 -8.66
C PRO A 137 -4.88 -14.17 -7.23
N VAL A 138 -5.53 -13.14 -6.68
CA VAL A 138 -6.11 -13.14 -5.32
C VAL A 138 -7.27 -14.14 -5.19
N MET A 139 -7.86 -14.55 -6.31
CA MET A 139 -8.84 -15.62 -6.37
C MET A 139 -8.31 -16.80 -7.20
N PRO A 140 -8.32 -18.03 -6.66
CA PRO A 140 -8.11 -19.23 -7.47
C PRO A 140 -9.16 -19.25 -8.59
N GLN A 141 -8.73 -19.43 -9.83
CA GLN A 141 -9.60 -19.49 -11.04
C GLN A 141 -10.59 -20.67 -11.04
N ALA A 142 -10.70 -21.44 -9.96
CA ALA A 142 -11.53 -22.63 -9.84
C ALA A 142 -13.05 -22.37 -9.85
N ALA A 143 -13.52 -21.11 -9.79
CA ALA A 143 -14.94 -20.76 -9.72
C ALA A 143 -15.58 -20.34 -11.07
N SER A 144 -14.83 -20.29 -12.18
CA SER A 144 -15.41 -19.90 -13.50
C SER A 144 -15.40 -20.98 -14.58
N GLY A 145 -14.98 -22.22 -14.24
CA GLY A 145 -14.72 -23.28 -15.23
C GLY A 145 -15.55 -24.57 -15.11
N ARG A 146 -16.64 -24.61 -14.34
CA ARG A 146 -17.55 -25.77 -14.30
C ARG A 146 -19.01 -25.33 -14.48
N GLY A 147 -19.32 -24.93 -15.70
CA GLY A 147 -20.68 -24.67 -16.20
C GLY A 147 -20.98 -25.44 -17.48
N GLY A 148 -20.38 -26.62 -17.65
CA GLY A 148 -20.54 -27.47 -18.83
C GLY A 148 -20.56 -28.94 -18.41
N GLU A 149 -21.52 -29.30 -17.56
CA GLU A 149 -21.82 -30.69 -17.23
C GLU A 149 -22.71 -31.23 -18.35
N GLY A 150 -22.09 -31.99 -19.25
CA GLY A 150 -22.81 -32.77 -20.25
C GLY A 150 -23.75 -33.75 -19.56
N ARG A 151 -25.05 -33.51 -19.73
CA ARG A 151 -26.06 -34.56 -19.73
C ARG A 151 -26.42 -34.79 -21.18
N ASP A 152 -26.03 -35.96 -21.67
CA ASP A 152 -26.84 -36.89 -22.46
C ASP A 152 -26.10 -38.23 -22.53
#